data_AF-A0A7Y7N8S3-F1
#
_entry.id   AF-A0A7Y7N8S3-F1
#
_cell.length_a   1.000
_cell.length_b   1.000
_cell.length_c   1.000
_cell.angle_alpha   90.00
_cell.angle_beta   90.00
_cell.angle_gamma   90.00
#
_symmetry.space_group_name_H-M   'P 1'
#
loop_
_entity.id
_entity.type
_entity.pdbx_description
1 polymer ?
#
loop_
_entity_poly.entity_id
_entity_poly.type
_entity_poly.pdbx_seq_one_letter_code
_entity_poly.pdbx_strand_id
1 'polypeptide(L)'
;LYKMREFDKMGFSGFEGRHYSLFENFEQDMGRAADLQTLVTALAYKYMAQGIDHRYIPDTPSLESERRQIFFGTAIGIPTFFVRKDSANLFLQKILRTTKNVRPSRRYPGYLRVYNREYHLALVQLIREDGADLVELLDLHETLNDLEQRLVDPHCSAVGRLTSGILGEMNASSPLKLKARDFNCGAEQYYRTTLRQRHLGEAYGFLRESCQRFERESIRTDEAFRPALRYTLQGQGSGEFLDQVKDDLLGEQADIATLRRVLNLMLLSVQCDGKQTEDEVNSTRSHLDDAAPIHRAV
;
A
#
# COMPACT_ATOMS: atom_id res chain seq x y z
N LEU A 1 3.29 -3.70 10.32
CA LEU A 1 4.59 -3.97 11.00
C LEU A 1 5.66 -3.39 10.09
N TYR A 2 6.49 -2.46 10.56
CA TYR A 2 7.45 -1.70 9.75
C TYR A 2 8.85 -1.96 10.29
N LYS A 3 9.77 -2.51 9.49
CA LYS A 3 11.09 -2.95 9.96
C LYS A 3 12.20 -2.53 9.00
N MET A 4 13.29 -2.02 9.55
CA MET A 4 14.52 -1.84 8.79
C MET A 4 15.12 -3.20 8.41
N ARG A 5 15.58 -3.33 7.18
CA ARG A 5 16.25 -4.50 6.62
C ARG A 5 17.71 -4.15 6.37
N GLU A 6 18.58 -4.98 6.93
CA GLU A 6 20.03 -4.88 6.76
C GLU A 6 20.46 -5.72 5.55
N PHE A 7 21.25 -5.13 4.66
CA PHE A 7 21.75 -5.81 3.45
C PHE A 7 22.40 -7.16 3.77
N ASP A 8 23.30 -7.19 4.75
CA ASP A 8 24.07 -8.38 5.11
C ASP A 8 23.21 -9.56 5.57
N LYS A 9 21.98 -9.30 6.03
CA LYS A 9 21.05 -10.34 6.49
C LYS A 9 20.02 -10.73 5.42
N MET A 10 19.60 -9.78 4.59
CA MET A 10 18.40 -9.94 3.75
C MET A 10 18.71 -9.88 2.25
N GLY A 11 19.92 -9.49 1.86
CA GLY A 11 20.32 -9.25 0.46
C GLY A 11 19.85 -7.91 -0.11
N PHE A 12 19.22 -7.06 0.71
CA PHE A 12 18.82 -5.70 0.35
C PHE A 12 18.75 -4.80 1.61
N SER A 13 18.91 -3.49 1.42
CA SER A 13 18.72 -2.47 2.47
C SER A 13 17.42 -1.72 2.24
N GLY A 14 16.69 -1.41 3.31
CA GLY A 14 15.48 -0.59 3.22
C GLY A 14 14.53 -0.82 4.38
N PHE A 15 13.26 -0.42 4.20
CA PHE A 15 12.20 -0.76 5.15
C PHE A 15 11.22 -1.75 4.54
N GLU A 16 10.88 -2.77 5.30
CA GLU A 16 9.78 -3.68 4.99
C GLU A 16 8.56 -3.28 5.82
N GLY A 17 7.55 -2.78 5.15
CA GLY A 17 6.20 -2.70 5.68
C GLY A 17 5.37 -3.91 5.27
N ARG A 18 4.65 -4.46 6.26
CA ARG A 18 3.69 -5.55 6.04
C ARG A 18 2.27 -5.01 6.09
N HIS A 19 1.56 -5.17 4.98
CA HIS A 19 0.12 -5.04 4.92
C HIS A 19 -0.51 -6.40 5.26
N TYR A 20 -1.39 -6.43 6.25
CA TYR A 20 -2.15 -7.63 6.64
C TYR A 20 -3.61 -7.55 6.16
N SER A 21 -3.90 -6.59 5.29
CA SER A 21 -5.24 -6.34 4.75
C SER A 21 -5.42 -7.09 3.44
N LEU A 22 -6.65 -7.54 3.20
CA LEU A 22 -7.07 -7.93 1.86
C LEU A 22 -7.41 -6.65 1.09
N PHE A 23 -6.86 -6.53 -0.12
CA PHE A 23 -7.15 -5.45 -1.05
C PHE A 23 -8.24 -5.90 -2.02
N GLU A 24 -9.10 -4.97 -2.44
CA GLU A 24 -10.11 -5.28 -3.46
C GLU A 24 -9.55 -5.16 -4.89
N ASN A 25 -8.55 -4.30 -5.03
CA ASN A 25 -7.82 -4.06 -6.27
C ASN A 25 -6.33 -3.77 -5.96
N PHE A 26 -5.47 -4.00 -6.94
CA PHE A 26 -4.04 -3.79 -6.80
C PHE A 26 -3.66 -2.33 -6.98
N GLU A 27 -4.19 -1.61 -7.95
CA GLU A 27 -3.80 -0.23 -8.24
C GLU A 27 -4.31 0.75 -7.16
N GLN A 28 -5.63 0.80 -6.95
CA GLN A 28 -6.27 1.81 -6.11
C GLN A 28 -6.23 1.51 -4.61
N ASP A 29 -5.97 0.27 -4.20
CA ASP A 29 -5.88 -0.10 -2.79
C ASP A 29 -4.46 -0.47 -2.40
N MET A 30 -3.86 -1.48 -3.04
CA MET A 30 -2.51 -1.90 -2.70
C MET A 30 -1.47 -0.84 -3.11
N GLY A 31 -1.57 -0.29 -4.31
CA GLY A 31 -0.69 0.75 -4.84
C GLY A 31 -0.73 2.00 -3.95
N ARG A 32 -1.93 2.54 -3.71
CA ARG A 32 -2.10 3.69 -2.80
C ARG A 32 -1.64 3.42 -1.36
N ALA A 33 -1.77 2.19 -0.86
CA ALA A 33 -1.22 1.82 0.44
C ALA A 33 0.32 1.81 0.45
N ALA A 34 0.95 1.37 -0.64
CA ALA A 34 2.39 1.43 -0.83
C ALA A 34 2.88 2.88 -0.97
N ASP A 35 2.17 3.72 -1.71
CA ASP A 35 2.47 5.16 -1.84
C ASP A 35 2.42 5.85 -0.48
N LEU A 36 1.36 5.60 0.30
CA LEU A 36 1.24 6.17 1.64
C LEU A 36 2.37 5.71 2.56
N GLN A 37 2.82 4.46 2.42
CA GLN A 37 3.97 3.95 3.17
C GLN A 37 5.26 4.70 2.77
N THR A 38 5.49 4.94 1.49
CA THR A 38 6.62 5.74 0.98
C THR A 38 6.57 7.15 1.54
N LEU A 39 5.41 7.82 1.45
CA LEU A 39 5.21 9.18 1.95
C LEU A 39 5.46 9.30 3.45
N VAL A 40 4.87 8.42 4.25
CA VAL A 40 5.04 8.43 5.72
C VAL A 40 6.51 8.18 6.10
N THR A 41 7.22 7.38 5.32
CA THR A 41 8.65 7.12 5.54
C THR A 41 9.50 8.35 5.23
N ALA A 42 9.26 8.99 4.08
CA ALA A 42 9.93 10.23 3.72
C ALA A 42 9.64 11.33 4.75
N LEU A 43 8.40 11.43 5.23
CA LEU A 43 8.02 12.38 6.28
C LEU A 43 8.69 12.07 7.62
N ALA A 44 8.84 10.79 7.98
CA ALA A 44 9.58 10.41 9.17
C ALA A 44 11.06 10.84 9.09
N TYR A 45 11.71 10.66 7.92
CA TYR A 45 13.06 11.16 7.70
C TYR A 45 13.15 12.67 7.77
N LYS A 46 12.18 13.39 7.19
CA LYS A 46 12.09 14.85 7.29
C LYS A 46 12.01 15.30 8.75
N TYR A 47 11.20 14.64 9.56
CA TYR A 47 11.11 14.92 10.99
C TYR A 47 12.42 14.65 11.73
N MET A 48 13.11 13.54 11.42
CA MET A 48 14.43 13.25 12.00
C MET A 48 15.45 14.33 11.66
N ALA A 49 15.49 14.78 10.41
CA ALA A 49 16.36 15.87 9.97
C ALA A 49 16.03 17.21 10.67
N GLN A 50 14.76 17.42 11.04
CA GLN A 50 14.30 18.57 11.82
C GLN A 50 14.50 18.42 13.34
N GLY A 51 15.11 17.33 13.81
CA GLY A 51 15.46 17.13 15.22
C GLY A 51 14.39 16.42 16.05
N ILE A 52 13.39 15.78 15.43
CA ILE A 52 12.53 14.82 16.14
C ILE A 52 13.34 13.55 16.40
N ASP A 53 13.44 13.19 17.67
CA ASP A 53 14.14 12.00 18.14
C ASP A 53 13.27 11.15 19.09
N HIS A 54 13.87 10.11 19.66
CA HIS A 54 13.21 9.16 20.56
C HIS A 54 12.58 9.82 21.80
N ARG A 55 12.97 11.03 22.19
CA ARG A 55 12.37 11.76 23.33
C ARG A 55 10.96 12.26 23.01
N TYR A 56 10.65 12.46 21.72
CA TYR A 56 9.30 12.83 21.27
C TYR A 56 8.34 11.64 21.26
N ILE A 57 8.87 10.42 21.13
CA ILE A 57 8.11 9.16 21.10
C ILE A 57 8.78 8.14 22.05
N PRO A 58 8.72 8.36 23.38
CA PRO A 58 9.46 7.51 24.31
C PRO A 58 8.93 6.08 24.29
N ASP A 59 9.85 5.12 24.46
CA ASP A 59 9.54 3.69 24.40
C ASP A 59 9.44 3.06 25.79
N THR A 60 8.45 3.53 26.55
CA THR A 60 8.08 2.89 27.83
C THR A 60 6.88 1.98 27.64
N PRO A 61 6.72 0.89 28.42
CA PRO A 61 5.60 -0.04 28.27
C PRO A 61 4.22 0.63 28.31
N SER A 62 4.06 1.66 29.15
CA SER A 62 2.82 2.42 29.27
C SER A 62 2.50 3.23 28.01
N LEU A 63 3.50 3.94 27.45
CA LEU A 63 3.31 4.73 26.24
C LEU A 63 3.15 3.86 25.00
N GLU A 64 3.83 2.71 24.96
CA GLU A 64 3.62 1.72 23.92
C GLU A 64 2.17 1.20 23.94
N SER A 65 1.62 0.98 25.14
CA SER A 65 0.22 0.59 25.31
C SER A 65 -0.75 1.68 24.82
N GLU A 66 -0.46 2.96 25.03
CA GLU A 66 -1.24 4.08 24.47
C GLU A 66 -1.25 4.04 22.93
N ARG A 67 -0.09 3.85 22.30
CA ARG A 67 0.01 3.77 20.83
C ARG A 67 -0.72 2.54 20.28
N ARG A 68 -0.59 1.38 20.93
CA ARG A 68 -1.20 0.12 20.51
C ARG A 68 -2.72 0.12 20.59
N GLN A 69 -3.33 0.88 21.50
CA GLN A 69 -4.79 1.02 21.57
C GLN A 69 -5.38 1.52 20.25
N ILE A 70 -4.68 2.44 19.57
CA ILE A 70 -5.13 3.03 18.30
C ILE A 70 -5.24 1.93 17.23
N PHE A 71 -4.20 1.11 17.09
CA PHE A 71 -4.15 0.03 16.10
C PHE A 71 -5.15 -1.08 16.41
N PHE A 72 -5.06 -1.69 17.60
CA PHE A 72 -5.89 -2.84 17.94
C PHE A 72 -7.36 -2.46 18.13
N GLY A 73 -7.63 -1.33 18.78
CA GLY A 73 -8.99 -0.85 18.99
C GLY A 73 -9.69 -0.58 17.67
N THR A 74 -9.01 0.10 16.73
CA THR A 74 -9.57 0.35 15.39
C THR A 74 -9.83 -0.95 14.64
N ALA A 75 -8.90 -1.91 14.67
CA ALA A 75 -9.03 -3.17 13.94
C ALA A 75 -10.27 -3.99 14.35
N ILE A 76 -10.71 -3.89 15.62
CA ILE A 76 -11.92 -4.58 16.11
C ILE A 76 -13.16 -3.67 16.18
N GLY A 77 -13.08 -2.45 15.62
CA GLY A 77 -14.22 -1.54 15.54
C GLY A 77 -14.54 -0.77 16.83
N ILE A 78 -13.61 -0.69 17.80
CA ILE A 78 -13.78 0.21 18.95
C ILE A 78 -13.68 1.65 18.44
N PRO A 79 -14.66 2.54 18.74
CA PRO A 79 -14.71 3.87 18.14
C PRO A 79 -13.78 4.90 18.82
N THR A 80 -13.30 4.60 20.03
CA THR A 80 -12.50 5.55 20.82
C THR A 80 -11.38 4.87 21.59
N PHE A 81 -10.26 5.56 21.76
CA PHE A 81 -9.13 5.15 22.61
C PHE A 81 -8.84 6.19 23.69
N PHE A 82 -7.92 5.86 24.60
CA PHE A 82 -7.59 6.73 25.73
C PHE A 82 -6.10 7.04 25.81
N VAL A 83 -5.79 8.33 26.03
CA VAL A 83 -4.42 8.85 26.18
C VAL A 83 -4.35 9.65 27.47
N ARG A 84 -3.27 9.53 28.25
CA ARG A 84 -3.07 10.36 29.43
C ARG A 84 -2.97 11.84 29.07
N LYS A 85 -3.59 12.70 29.90
CA LYS A 85 -3.48 14.17 29.74
C LYS A 85 -2.04 14.67 29.82
N ASP A 86 -1.23 14.01 30.65
CA ASP A 86 0.18 14.29 30.90
C ASP A 86 1.12 13.30 30.17
N SER A 87 0.66 12.70 29.06
CA SER A 87 1.48 11.74 28.31
C SER A 87 2.78 12.39 27.83
N ALA A 88 3.91 11.72 28.11
CA ALA A 88 5.24 12.14 27.66
C ALA A 88 5.48 11.89 26.15
N ASN A 89 4.53 11.27 25.45
CA ASN A 89 4.57 11.15 23.99
C ASN A 89 4.19 12.49 23.35
N LEU A 90 5.18 13.38 23.20
CA LEU A 90 5.01 14.73 22.68
C LEU A 90 4.49 14.73 21.23
N PHE A 91 4.88 13.73 20.43
CA PHE A 91 4.39 13.60 19.06
C PHE A 91 2.89 13.28 19.02
N LEU A 92 2.43 12.36 19.87
CA LEU A 92 1.00 12.07 20.01
C LEU A 92 0.24 13.30 20.52
N GLN A 93 0.79 14.04 21.50
CA GLN A 93 0.19 15.28 21.97
C GLN A 93 0.07 16.34 20.86
N LYS A 94 1.05 16.45 19.96
CA LYS A 94 0.98 17.33 18.78
C LYS A 94 -0.24 17.00 17.93
N ILE A 95 -0.46 15.72 17.59
CA ILE A 95 -1.62 15.26 16.80
C ILE A 95 -2.94 15.54 17.53
N LEU A 96 -2.98 15.28 18.85
CA LEU A 96 -4.20 15.48 19.64
C LEU A 96 -4.65 16.94 19.73
N ARG A 97 -3.74 17.92 19.58
CA ARG A 97 -4.09 19.35 19.57
C ARG A 97 -4.95 19.74 18.37
N THR A 98 -4.77 19.09 17.23
CA THR A 98 -5.57 19.32 16.01
C THR A 98 -6.72 18.33 15.88
N THR A 99 -6.76 17.29 16.73
CA THR A 99 -7.83 16.30 16.76
C THR A 99 -9.11 16.90 17.35
N LYS A 100 -10.21 16.85 16.59
CA LYS A 100 -11.51 17.35 17.04
C LYS A 100 -12.17 16.39 18.03
N ASN A 101 -13.12 16.92 18.82
CA ASN A 101 -13.96 16.15 19.75
C ASN A 101 -13.20 15.33 20.82
N VAL A 102 -11.96 15.71 21.12
CA VAL A 102 -11.21 15.14 22.26
C VAL A 102 -11.79 15.69 23.56
N ARG A 103 -12.09 14.79 24.51
CA ARG A 103 -12.68 15.18 25.80
C ARG A 103 -12.10 14.42 26.98
N PRO A 104 -12.09 14.97 28.19
CA PRO A 104 -11.75 14.22 29.39
C PRO A 104 -12.63 12.96 29.55
N SER A 105 -12.01 11.83 29.90
CA SER A 105 -12.73 10.59 30.19
C SER A 105 -13.39 10.64 31.56
N ARG A 106 -14.68 10.28 31.61
CA ARG A 106 -15.41 10.07 32.88
C ARG A 106 -15.06 8.74 33.53
N ARG A 107 -14.71 7.72 32.72
CA ARG A 107 -14.40 6.36 33.18
C ARG A 107 -12.98 6.23 33.71
N TYR A 108 -12.05 6.97 33.11
CA TYR A 108 -10.62 6.93 33.45
C TYR A 108 -10.16 8.35 33.80
N PRO A 109 -10.23 8.74 35.09
CA PRO A 109 -9.74 10.05 35.54
C PRO A 109 -8.29 10.27 35.11
N GLY A 110 -7.98 11.48 34.62
CA GLY A 110 -6.64 11.81 34.11
C GLY A 110 -6.41 11.46 32.62
N TYR A 111 -7.36 10.81 31.95
CA TYR A 111 -7.27 10.47 30.53
C TYR A 111 -8.14 11.37 29.65
N LEU A 112 -7.71 11.53 28.40
CA LEU A 112 -8.47 12.02 27.27
C LEU A 112 -9.09 10.83 26.55
N ARG A 113 -10.37 10.94 26.21
CA ARG A 113 -11.07 10.07 25.28
C ARG A 113 -10.99 10.68 23.88
N VAL A 114 -10.45 9.92 22.95
CA VAL A 114 -10.18 10.34 21.57
C VAL A 114 -10.98 9.45 20.63
N TYR A 115 -11.62 10.03 19.61
CA TYR A 115 -12.35 9.30 18.59
C TYR A 115 -11.40 8.89 17.45
N ASN A 116 -11.41 7.61 17.07
CA ASN A 116 -10.53 7.08 16.02
C ASN A 116 -10.72 7.83 14.70
N ARG A 117 -11.97 8.10 14.31
CA ARG A 117 -12.27 8.85 13.08
C ARG A 117 -11.63 10.25 13.09
N GLU A 118 -11.81 11.01 14.17
CA GLU A 118 -11.27 12.36 14.28
C GLU A 118 -9.74 12.34 14.34
N TYR A 119 -9.16 11.33 14.98
CA TYR A 119 -7.71 11.14 15.02
C TYR A 119 -7.13 10.82 13.64
N HIS A 120 -7.78 9.95 12.86
CA HIS A 120 -7.34 9.67 11.48
C HIS A 120 -7.42 10.90 10.57
N LEU A 121 -8.49 11.69 10.67
CA LEU A 121 -8.61 12.95 9.93
C LEU A 121 -7.53 13.95 10.34
N ALA A 122 -7.19 14.04 11.63
CA ALA A 122 -6.10 14.87 12.11
C ALA A 122 -4.72 14.39 11.59
N LEU A 123 -4.52 13.07 11.45
CA LEU A 123 -3.32 12.52 10.84
C LEU A 123 -3.20 12.88 9.35
N VAL A 124 -4.29 12.79 8.59
CA VAL A 124 -4.31 13.23 7.18
C VAL A 124 -3.95 14.71 7.08
N GLN A 125 -4.55 15.55 7.92
CA GLN A 125 -4.24 16.98 7.95
C GLN A 125 -2.77 17.24 8.30
N LEU A 126 -2.22 16.52 9.29
CA LEU A 126 -0.81 16.63 9.65
C LEU A 126 0.11 16.23 8.49
N ILE A 127 -0.21 15.17 7.75
CA ILE A 127 0.57 14.76 6.57
C ILE A 127 0.49 15.85 5.48
N ARG A 128 -0.68 16.44 5.24
CA ARG A 128 -0.85 17.54 4.27
C ARG A 128 -0.07 18.78 4.66
N GLU A 129 -0.01 19.11 5.95
CA GLU A 129 0.68 20.32 6.44
C GLU A 129 2.20 20.11 6.52
N ASP A 130 2.64 19.10 7.25
CA ASP A 130 4.07 18.89 7.54
C ASP A 130 4.80 18.24 6.35
N GLY A 131 4.08 17.56 5.47
CA GLY A 131 4.62 16.86 4.30
C GLY A 131 4.19 17.45 2.95
N ALA A 132 3.70 18.69 2.90
CA ALA A 132 3.18 19.32 1.67
C ALA A 132 4.13 19.21 0.46
N ASP A 133 5.41 19.50 0.69
CA ASP A 133 6.51 19.38 -0.28
C ASP A 133 6.73 17.94 -0.75
N LEU A 134 6.63 16.96 0.15
CA LEU A 134 6.76 15.54 -0.19
C LEU A 134 5.55 15.04 -0.96
N VAL A 135 4.35 15.53 -0.64
CA VAL A 135 3.11 15.19 -1.37
C VAL A 135 3.19 15.70 -2.80
N GLU A 136 3.69 16.92 -3.00
CA GLU A 136 3.92 17.51 -4.33
C GLU A 136 5.02 16.74 -5.07
N LEU A 137 6.16 16.51 -4.44
CA LEU A 137 7.31 15.81 -5.04
C LEU A 137 6.96 14.38 -5.51
N LEU A 138 6.13 13.67 -4.75
CA LEU A 138 5.74 12.30 -5.03
C LEU A 138 4.41 12.19 -5.81
N ASP A 139 3.78 13.31 -6.15
CA ASP A 139 2.47 13.40 -6.82
C ASP A 139 1.34 12.62 -6.10
N LEU A 140 1.25 12.77 -4.77
CA LEU A 140 0.35 11.97 -3.92
C LEU A 140 -0.91 12.70 -3.46
N HIS A 141 -1.28 13.79 -4.14
CA HIS A 141 -2.48 14.57 -3.79
C HIS A 141 -3.76 13.73 -3.84
N GLU A 142 -3.94 12.96 -4.93
CA GLU A 142 -5.12 12.10 -5.12
C GLU A 142 -5.14 10.92 -4.14
N THR A 143 -3.97 10.38 -3.78
CA THR A 143 -3.85 9.33 -2.76
C THR A 143 -4.35 9.82 -1.40
N LEU A 144 -4.03 11.06 -1.00
CA LEU A 144 -4.54 11.63 0.24
C LEU A 144 -6.03 12.00 0.16
N ASN A 145 -6.52 12.47 -0.98
CA ASN A 145 -7.94 12.75 -1.20
C ASN A 145 -8.79 11.48 -1.07
N ASP A 146 -8.34 10.38 -1.68
CA ASP A 146 -8.98 9.08 -1.56
C ASP A 146 -8.93 8.53 -0.12
N LEU A 147 -7.79 8.64 0.56
CA LEU A 147 -7.67 8.23 1.96
C LEU A 147 -8.69 8.98 2.84
N GLU A 148 -8.79 10.29 2.68
CA GLU A 148 -9.75 11.12 3.42
C GLU A 148 -11.19 10.71 3.11
N GLN A 149 -11.53 10.51 1.84
CA GLN A 149 -12.87 10.04 1.44
C GLN A 149 -13.22 8.71 2.09
N ARG A 150 -12.30 7.75 2.12
CA ARG A 150 -12.49 6.43 2.77
C ARG A 150 -12.67 6.52 4.28
N LEU A 151 -12.08 7.52 4.93
CA LEU A 151 -12.26 7.78 6.36
C LEU A 151 -13.62 8.42 6.67
N VAL A 152 -14.15 9.21 5.73
CA VAL A 152 -15.44 9.88 5.86
C VAL A 152 -16.60 8.94 5.50
N ASP A 153 -16.47 8.17 4.43
CA ASP A 153 -17.45 7.21 3.94
C ASP A 153 -16.89 5.78 3.99
N PRO A 154 -17.34 4.96 4.96
CA PRO A 154 -16.95 3.55 5.04
C PRO A 154 -17.28 2.73 3.80
N HIS A 155 -18.28 3.11 2.99
CA HIS A 155 -18.61 2.39 1.75
C HIS A 155 -17.53 2.52 0.69
N CYS A 156 -16.80 3.64 0.68
CA CYS A 156 -15.66 3.84 -0.20
C CYS A 156 -14.42 3.07 0.25
N SER A 157 -14.36 2.56 1.49
CA SER A 157 -13.21 1.80 1.99
C SER A 157 -13.13 0.40 1.37
N ALA A 158 -11.93 -0.18 1.30
CA ALA A 158 -11.73 -1.55 0.82
C ALA A 158 -12.60 -2.57 1.57
N VAL A 159 -12.70 -2.45 2.90
CA VAL A 159 -13.59 -3.34 3.70
C VAL A 159 -15.06 -3.14 3.35
N GLY A 160 -15.49 -1.90 3.10
CA GLY A 160 -16.86 -1.59 2.69
C GLY A 160 -17.21 -2.21 1.34
N ARG A 161 -16.34 -2.04 0.34
CA ARG A 161 -16.55 -2.58 -1.01
C ARG A 161 -16.47 -4.11 -1.05
N LEU A 162 -15.49 -4.71 -0.35
CA LEU A 162 -15.42 -6.17 -0.17
C LEU A 162 -16.68 -6.73 0.50
N THR A 163 -17.11 -6.13 1.61
CA THR A 163 -18.32 -6.57 2.32
C THR A 163 -19.56 -6.43 1.42
N SER A 164 -19.67 -5.33 0.67
CA SER A 164 -20.76 -5.13 -0.28
C SER A 164 -20.78 -6.17 -1.39
N GLY A 165 -19.61 -6.53 -1.93
CA GLY A 165 -19.48 -7.57 -2.96
C GLY A 165 -19.95 -8.94 -2.46
N ILE A 166 -19.50 -9.34 -1.26
CA ILE A 166 -19.91 -10.60 -0.62
C ILE A 166 -21.42 -10.63 -0.39
N LEU A 167 -21.98 -9.56 0.17
CA LEU A 167 -23.41 -9.47 0.44
C LEU A 167 -24.24 -9.48 -0.86
N GLY A 168 -23.72 -8.90 -1.94
CA GLY A 168 -24.34 -8.93 -3.26
C GLY A 168 -24.53 -10.36 -3.79
N GLU A 169 -23.49 -11.19 -3.74
CA GLU A 169 -23.59 -12.60 -4.15
C GLU A 169 -24.53 -13.42 -3.26
N MET A 170 -24.61 -13.06 -1.97
CA MET A 170 -25.51 -13.67 -1.01
C MET A 170 -26.94 -13.11 -1.05
N ASN A 171 -27.22 -12.11 -1.90
CA ASN A 171 -28.48 -11.35 -1.93
C ASN A 171 -28.93 -10.84 -0.55
N ALA A 172 -27.97 -10.39 0.26
CA ALA A 172 -28.20 -9.95 1.63
C ALA A 172 -27.96 -8.44 1.78
N SER A 173 -28.69 -7.79 2.68
CA SER A 173 -28.56 -6.33 2.90
C SER A 173 -27.58 -5.96 4.02
N SER A 174 -27.15 -6.92 4.84
CA SER A 174 -26.29 -6.67 6.00
C SER A 174 -25.66 -7.97 6.51
N PRO A 175 -24.39 -7.96 6.96
CA PRO A 175 -23.75 -9.15 7.51
C PRO A 175 -24.43 -9.62 8.80
N LEU A 176 -25.00 -8.70 9.58
CA LEU A 176 -25.66 -9.00 10.86
C LEU A 176 -26.99 -9.75 10.71
N LYS A 177 -27.54 -9.80 9.49
CA LYS A 177 -28.76 -10.57 9.18
C LYS A 177 -28.47 -12.01 8.77
N LEU A 178 -27.20 -12.35 8.56
CA LEU A 178 -26.77 -13.67 8.14
C LEU A 178 -26.25 -14.47 9.34
N LYS A 179 -26.36 -15.80 9.27
CA LYS A 179 -25.63 -16.65 10.22
C LYS A 179 -24.14 -16.52 9.91
N ALA A 180 -23.32 -16.48 10.95
CA ALA A 180 -21.87 -16.32 10.81
C ALA A 180 -21.25 -17.37 9.86
N ARG A 181 -21.71 -18.63 9.93
CA ARG A 181 -21.26 -19.70 9.02
C ARG A 181 -21.56 -19.37 7.55
N ASP A 182 -22.79 -18.93 7.27
CA ASP A 182 -23.23 -18.65 5.91
C ASP A 182 -22.45 -17.48 5.32
N PHE A 183 -22.26 -16.40 6.11
CA PHE A 183 -21.43 -15.27 5.71
C PHE A 183 -19.98 -15.69 5.44
N ASN A 184 -19.37 -16.51 6.31
CA ASN A 184 -17.99 -16.95 6.12
C ASN A 184 -17.83 -17.81 4.87
N CYS A 185 -18.76 -18.72 4.59
CA CYS A 185 -18.75 -19.52 3.35
C CYS A 185 -18.95 -18.64 2.11
N GLY A 186 -19.87 -17.67 2.16
CA GLY A 186 -20.06 -16.71 1.07
C GLY A 186 -18.83 -15.84 0.83
N ALA A 187 -18.17 -15.37 1.89
CA ALA A 187 -16.92 -14.63 1.80
C ALA A 187 -15.80 -15.46 1.17
N GLU A 188 -15.62 -16.71 1.60
CA GLU A 188 -14.63 -17.63 1.01
C GLU A 188 -14.88 -17.85 -0.48
N GLN A 189 -16.13 -18.06 -0.88
CA GLN A 189 -16.52 -18.21 -2.28
C GLN A 189 -16.17 -16.93 -3.07
N TYR A 190 -16.63 -15.77 -2.61
CA TYR A 190 -16.36 -14.48 -3.23
C TYR A 190 -14.86 -14.23 -3.43
N TYR A 191 -14.03 -14.54 -2.42
CA TYR A 191 -12.59 -14.38 -2.52
C TYR A 191 -11.96 -15.31 -3.57
N ARG A 192 -12.39 -16.57 -3.61
CA ARG A 192 -11.81 -17.60 -4.49
C ARG A 192 -12.24 -17.47 -5.94
N THR A 193 -13.43 -16.92 -6.20
CA THR A 193 -13.95 -16.75 -7.56
C THR A 193 -13.86 -15.30 -7.99
N THR A 194 -14.70 -14.45 -7.43
CA THR A 194 -14.98 -13.12 -7.98
C THR A 194 -13.81 -12.17 -7.77
N LEU A 195 -13.28 -12.11 -6.55
CA LEU A 195 -12.12 -11.25 -6.26
C LEU A 195 -10.87 -11.77 -6.99
N ARG A 196 -10.63 -13.08 -6.98
CA ARG A 196 -9.53 -13.70 -7.73
C ARG A 196 -9.59 -13.36 -9.21
N GLN A 197 -10.75 -13.50 -9.85
CA GLN A 197 -10.94 -13.17 -11.27
C GLN A 197 -10.70 -11.67 -11.54
N ARG A 198 -11.16 -10.79 -10.65
CA ARG A 198 -10.88 -9.35 -10.74
C ARG A 198 -9.38 -9.05 -10.67
N HIS A 199 -8.69 -9.62 -9.68
CA HIS A 199 -7.24 -9.49 -9.54
C HIS A 199 -6.46 -10.04 -10.74
N LEU A 200 -6.88 -11.19 -11.30
CA LEU A 200 -6.27 -11.74 -12.52
C LEU A 200 -6.48 -10.81 -13.71
N GLY A 201 -7.69 -10.26 -13.87
CA GLY A 201 -7.99 -9.30 -14.94
C GLY A 201 -7.17 -8.01 -14.82
N GLU A 202 -7.01 -7.49 -13.61
CA GLU A 202 -6.20 -6.31 -13.33
C GLU A 202 -4.71 -6.55 -13.60
N ALA A 203 -4.15 -7.64 -13.06
CA ALA A 203 -2.76 -8.01 -13.29
C ALA A 203 -2.46 -8.26 -14.77
N TYR A 204 -3.41 -8.87 -15.50
CA TYR A 204 -3.31 -9.03 -16.93
C TYR A 204 -3.29 -7.68 -17.67
N GLY A 205 -4.09 -6.72 -17.21
CA GLY A 205 -4.06 -5.33 -17.70
C GLY A 205 -2.67 -4.69 -17.56
N PHE A 206 -2.06 -4.80 -16.39
CA PHE A 206 -0.70 -4.30 -16.16
C PHE A 206 0.33 -4.95 -17.08
N LEU A 207 0.28 -6.29 -17.22
CA LEU A 207 1.21 -6.99 -18.12
C LEU A 207 1.08 -6.47 -19.56
N ARG A 208 -0.15 -6.24 -20.03
CA ARG A 208 -0.40 -5.69 -21.36
C ARG A 208 0.18 -4.29 -21.52
N GLU A 209 -0.06 -3.42 -20.56
CA GLU A 209 0.48 -2.05 -20.58
C GLU A 209 2.01 -2.06 -20.60
N SER A 210 2.64 -2.86 -19.74
CA SER A 210 4.09 -3.04 -19.72
C SER A 210 4.61 -3.53 -21.08
N CYS A 211 3.99 -4.55 -21.68
CA CYS A 211 4.40 -5.05 -23.00
C CYS A 211 4.28 -3.97 -24.09
N GLN A 212 3.20 -3.19 -24.10
CA GLN A 212 3.01 -2.10 -25.06
C GLN A 212 4.03 -0.98 -24.87
N ARG A 213 4.33 -0.62 -23.62
CA ARG A 213 5.38 0.34 -23.27
C ARG A 213 6.73 -0.15 -23.78
N PHE A 214 7.09 -1.40 -23.51
CA PHE A 214 8.36 -1.96 -23.97
C PHE A 214 8.45 -2.09 -25.48
N GLU A 215 7.37 -2.40 -26.20
CA GLU A 215 7.42 -2.39 -27.66
C GLU A 215 7.74 -0.98 -28.20
N ARG A 216 7.14 0.07 -27.63
CA ARG A 216 7.41 1.46 -28.00
C ARG A 216 8.85 1.89 -27.63
N GLU A 217 9.29 1.52 -26.43
CA GLU A 217 10.60 1.89 -25.89
C GLU A 217 11.75 1.03 -26.43
N SER A 218 11.47 -0.21 -26.87
CA SER A 218 12.44 -1.10 -27.52
C SER A 218 12.99 -0.51 -28.82
N ILE A 219 12.40 0.57 -29.33
CA ILE A 219 12.98 1.39 -30.40
C ILE A 219 14.32 1.99 -29.96
N ARG A 220 14.55 2.19 -28.65
CA ARG A 220 15.69 2.91 -28.06
C ARG A 220 16.64 2.07 -27.21
N THR A 221 16.28 0.86 -26.77
CA THR A 221 17.09 0.15 -25.76
C THR A 221 17.26 -1.37 -26.02
N ASP A 222 18.52 -1.81 -25.96
CA ASP A 222 19.04 -3.16 -25.70
C ASP A 222 19.04 -4.23 -26.81
N GLU A 223 20.23 -4.78 -27.09
CA GLU A 223 20.52 -5.76 -28.16
C GLU A 223 19.95 -7.15 -27.84
N ALA A 224 19.79 -7.48 -26.55
CA ALA A 224 19.30 -8.77 -26.07
C ALA A 224 17.77 -8.85 -25.86
N PHE A 225 17.11 -7.71 -25.61
CA PHE A 225 15.68 -7.69 -25.29
C PHE A 225 14.79 -7.95 -26.52
N ARG A 226 15.08 -7.28 -27.65
CA ARG A 226 14.33 -7.47 -28.90
C ARG A 226 14.29 -8.92 -29.38
N PRO A 227 15.41 -9.67 -29.42
CA PRO A 227 15.40 -11.09 -29.77
C PRO A 227 14.51 -11.92 -28.84
N ALA A 228 14.58 -11.69 -27.53
CA ALA A 228 13.78 -12.43 -26.54
C ALA A 228 12.28 -12.16 -26.68
N LEU A 229 11.90 -10.89 -26.91
CA LEU A 229 10.51 -10.50 -27.15
C LEU A 229 9.99 -11.11 -28.46
N ARG A 230 10.75 -11.00 -29.55
CA ARG A 230 10.39 -11.61 -30.85
C ARG A 230 10.28 -13.13 -30.78
N TYR A 231 11.18 -13.79 -30.05
CA TYR A 231 11.13 -15.23 -29.83
C TYR A 231 9.86 -15.63 -29.05
N THR A 232 9.53 -14.89 -27.99
CA THR A 232 8.37 -15.16 -27.15
C THR A 232 7.05 -14.92 -27.90
N LEU A 233 6.98 -13.85 -28.69
CA LEU A 233 5.80 -13.49 -29.46
C LEU A 233 5.73 -14.17 -30.83
N GLN A 234 6.78 -14.87 -31.25
CA GLN A 234 6.89 -15.55 -32.55
C GLN A 234 6.61 -14.61 -33.74
N GLY A 235 6.99 -13.34 -33.62
CA GLY A 235 6.77 -12.31 -34.64
C GLY A 235 5.40 -11.63 -34.64
N GLN A 236 4.46 -12.05 -33.76
CA GLN A 236 3.20 -11.34 -33.52
C GLN A 236 3.43 -10.09 -32.67
N GLY A 237 2.55 -9.09 -32.76
CA GLY A 237 2.57 -7.95 -31.83
C GLY A 237 2.09 -8.34 -30.43
N SER A 238 2.66 -7.75 -29.38
CA SER A 238 2.34 -8.11 -27.99
C SER A 238 0.87 -7.88 -27.65
N GLY A 239 0.32 -6.75 -28.10
CA GLY A 239 -1.09 -6.41 -27.88
C GLY A 239 -2.04 -7.41 -28.55
N GLU A 240 -1.75 -7.77 -29.80
CA GLU A 240 -2.55 -8.74 -30.56
C GLU A 240 -2.51 -10.13 -29.92
N PHE A 241 -1.31 -10.62 -29.57
CA PHE A 241 -1.14 -11.90 -28.90
C PHE A 241 -1.90 -11.94 -27.57
N LEU A 242 -1.74 -10.90 -26.74
CA LEU A 242 -2.40 -10.83 -25.46
C LEU A 242 -3.93 -10.82 -25.68
N ASP A 243 -4.47 -9.94 -26.51
CA ASP A 243 -5.92 -9.87 -26.78
C ASP A 243 -6.49 -11.23 -27.23
N GLN A 244 -5.75 -11.98 -28.05
CA GLN A 244 -6.16 -13.31 -28.49
C GLN A 244 -6.28 -14.34 -27.36
N VAL A 245 -5.39 -14.28 -26.35
CA VAL A 245 -5.31 -15.31 -25.29
C VAL A 245 -6.00 -14.90 -23.99
N LYS A 246 -6.60 -13.71 -23.95
CA LYS A 246 -7.19 -13.12 -22.74
C LYS A 246 -8.25 -14.04 -22.11
N ASP A 247 -9.25 -14.42 -22.89
CA ASP A 247 -10.40 -15.17 -22.38
C ASP A 247 -10.00 -16.58 -21.95
N ASP A 248 -9.09 -17.23 -22.69
CA ASP A 248 -8.55 -18.55 -22.33
C ASP A 248 -7.73 -18.48 -21.03
N LEU A 249 -6.95 -17.41 -20.83
CA LEU A 249 -6.12 -17.26 -19.64
C LEU A 249 -6.96 -16.93 -18.40
N LEU A 250 -7.91 -16.00 -18.51
CA LEU A 250 -8.80 -15.65 -17.41
C LEU A 250 -9.81 -16.77 -17.11
N GLY A 251 -10.21 -17.54 -18.12
CA GLY A 251 -11.07 -18.72 -18.00
C GLY A 251 -10.37 -20.00 -17.54
N GLU A 252 -9.05 -19.94 -17.27
CA GLU A 252 -8.23 -21.09 -16.88
C GLU A 252 -8.26 -22.24 -17.92
N GLN A 253 -8.39 -21.91 -19.22
CA GLN A 253 -8.43 -22.84 -20.35
C GLN A 253 -7.18 -22.75 -21.26
N ALA A 254 -6.26 -21.82 -20.98
CA ALA A 254 -5.04 -21.65 -21.76
C ALA A 254 -4.17 -22.92 -21.76
N ASP A 255 -3.67 -23.28 -22.94
CA ASP A 255 -2.77 -24.42 -23.08
C ASP A 255 -1.34 -24.13 -22.57
N ILE A 256 -0.55 -25.18 -22.40
CA ILE A 256 0.83 -25.07 -21.85
C ILE A 256 1.70 -24.15 -22.71
N ALA A 257 1.51 -24.17 -24.05
CA ALA A 257 2.27 -23.34 -24.96
C ALA A 257 1.98 -21.84 -24.74
N THR A 258 0.71 -21.49 -24.59
CA THR A 258 0.24 -20.13 -24.29
C THR A 258 0.73 -19.67 -22.93
N LEU A 259 0.55 -20.49 -21.89
CA LEU A 259 1.01 -20.18 -20.54
C LEU A 259 2.52 -19.92 -20.50
N ARG A 260 3.32 -20.73 -21.21
CA ARG A 260 4.77 -20.53 -21.30
C ARG A 260 5.12 -19.19 -21.95
N ARG A 261 4.41 -18.78 -23.00
CA ARG A 261 4.65 -17.49 -23.67
C ARG A 261 4.31 -16.33 -22.73
N VAL A 262 3.18 -16.39 -22.03
CA VAL A 262 2.78 -15.37 -21.06
C VAL A 262 3.76 -15.29 -19.89
N LEU A 263 4.21 -16.42 -19.33
CA LEU A 263 5.24 -16.46 -18.29
C LEU A 263 6.55 -15.81 -18.75
N ASN A 264 6.98 -16.08 -19.98
CA ASN A 264 8.17 -15.43 -20.54
C ASN A 264 7.98 -13.92 -20.69
N LEU A 265 6.79 -13.44 -21.08
CA LEU A 265 6.48 -12.00 -21.11
C LEU A 265 6.53 -11.38 -19.72
N MET A 266 6.03 -12.06 -18.69
CA MET A 266 6.13 -11.60 -17.30
C MET A 266 7.60 -11.47 -16.86
N LEU A 267 8.43 -12.49 -17.12
CA LEU A 267 9.85 -12.45 -16.79
C LEU A 267 10.58 -11.33 -17.53
N LEU A 268 10.25 -11.12 -18.81
CA LEU A 268 10.78 -10.01 -19.60
C LEU A 268 10.38 -8.65 -19.00
N SER A 269 9.14 -8.51 -18.54
CA SER A 269 8.68 -7.29 -17.85
C SER A 269 9.49 -7.01 -16.60
N VAL A 270 9.64 -8.00 -15.72
CA VAL A 270 10.41 -7.87 -14.48
C VAL A 270 11.86 -7.48 -14.77
N GLN A 271 12.48 -8.08 -15.78
CA GLN A 271 13.85 -7.75 -16.18
C GLN A 271 13.96 -6.31 -16.69
N CYS A 272 12.99 -5.84 -17.47
CA CYS A 272 12.96 -4.47 -17.97
C CYS A 272 12.78 -3.45 -16.84
N ASP A 273 11.82 -3.67 -15.95
CA ASP A 273 11.58 -2.81 -14.80
C ASP A 273 12.83 -2.74 -13.90
N GLY A 274 13.51 -3.87 -13.71
CA GLY A 274 14.79 -3.93 -12.99
C GLY A 274 15.89 -3.09 -13.65
N LYS A 275 16.08 -3.21 -14.96
CA LYS A 275 17.08 -2.41 -15.69
C LYS A 275 16.79 -0.92 -15.67
N GLN A 276 15.53 -0.52 -15.88
CA GLN A 276 15.13 0.89 -15.80
C GLN A 276 15.47 1.48 -14.42
N THR A 277 15.19 0.73 -13.36
CA THR A 277 15.54 1.15 -11.99
C THR A 277 17.06 1.29 -11.80
N GLU A 278 17.85 0.35 -12.32
CA GLU A 278 19.32 0.42 -12.26
C GLU A 278 19.87 1.63 -13.03
N ASP A 279 19.35 1.91 -14.22
CA ASP A 279 19.76 3.03 -15.07
C ASP A 279 19.38 4.38 -14.43
N GLU A 280 18.20 4.49 -13.81
CA GLU A 280 17.78 5.67 -13.05
C GLU A 280 18.66 5.90 -11.82
N VAL A 281 18.99 4.85 -11.07
CA VAL A 281 19.91 4.95 -9.93
C VAL A 281 21.32 5.34 -10.37
N ASN A 282 21.81 4.78 -11.47
CA ASN A 282 23.16 5.06 -11.98
C ASN A 282 23.28 6.47 -12.58
N SER A 283 22.26 6.93 -13.30
CA SER A 283 22.20 8.30 -13.83
C SER A 283 22.03 9.35 -12.73
N THR A 284 21.29 9.03 -11.66
CA THR A 284 21.19 9.90 -10.48
C THR A 284 22.49 9.92 -9.68
N ARG A 285 23.17 8.77 -9.52
CA ARG A 285 24.49 8.66 -8.88
C ARG A 285 25.60 9.36 -9.67
N SER A 286 25.51 9.43 -10.99
CA SER A 286 26.53 10.15 -11.78
C SER A 286 26.46 11.68 -11.61
N HIS A 287 25.44 12.20 -10.93
CA HIS A 287 25.25 13.64 -10.72
C HIS A 287 25.61 14.17 -9.33
N LEU A 288 25.90 13.35 -8.32
CA LEU A 288 26.37 13.81 -7.00
C LEU A 288 27.29 12.77 -6.33
N ASP A 289 28.51 13.19 -6.00
CA ASP A 289 29.36 12.58 -4.96
C ASP A 289 28.62 12.64 -3.62
N ASP A 290 27.84 11.63 -3.26
CA ASP A 290 27.33 11.48 -1.89
C ASP A 290 27.20 10.00 -1.53
N ALA A 291 28.28 9.48 -0.94
CA ALA A 291 28.19 8.29 -0.12
C ALA A 291 27.23 8.59 1.05
N ALA A 292 26.15 7.82 1.17
CA ALA A 292 25.24 7.92 2.31
C ALA A 292 26.06 7.90 3.62
N PRO A 293 26.02 8.96 4.45
CA PRO A 293 26.76 9.01 5.70
C PRO A 293 25.94 8.26 6.75
N ILE A 294 25.70 6.97 6.54
CA ILE A 294 25.24 6.11 7.62
C ILE A 294 26.46 5.81 8.46
N HIS A 295 26.63 6.65 9.48
CA HIS A 295 27.54 6.52 10.60
C HIS A 295 27.75 5.04 10.94
N ARG A 296 28.96 4.51 10.73
CA ARG A 296 29.35 3.22 11.31
C ARG A 296 29.37 3.43 12.82
N ALA A 297 28.49 2.74 13.54
CA ALA A 297 28.58 2.66 14.99
C ALA A 297 29.92 1.98 15.35
N VAL A 298 30.71 2.65 16.19
CA VAL A 298 31.87 2.08 16.90
C VAL A 298 31.36 1.48 18.20
#